data_AF-A0A833HPF5-F1
#
_entry.id   AF-A0A833HPF5-F1
#
_cell.length_a   1.000
_cell.length_b   1.000
_cell.length_c   1.000
_cell.angle_alpha   90.00
_cell.angle_beta   90.00
_cell.angle_gamma   90.00
#
_symmetry.space_group_name_H-M   'P 1'
#
loop_
_entity.id
_entity.type
_entity.pdbx_description
1 polymer ?
#
loop_
_entity_poly.entity_id
_entity_poly.type
_entity_poly.pdbx_seq_one_letter_code
_entity_poly.pdbx_strand_id
1 'polypeptide(L)'
;MSKKGEVEKLVDDLVFIKEAIKKNNSIFKYFSISRALRGVLLYSGLVVISFSLWLNHLISKYDSFQAAPIILKRFTYFLIVIALVIVVIFKIKTMIRAAQKVQSDITVTKLIKEVYTGQTLMVMIPFIITIALFIVFLQQQALGDYILPIVAILVGLLTNSVVSVFHIKELIIMGDWLIITGFITLFFLSSFSTALILAFTFGLGCIVMYFATFLSSSQEGE
;
A
#
# COMPACT_ATOMS: atom_id res chain seq x y z
N MET A 1 5.20 -50.73 30.04
CA MET A 1 4.83 -49.35 29.70
C MET A 1 3.33 -49.31 29.42
N SER A 2 2.58 -48.47 30.14
CA SER A 2 1.11 -48.45 30.06
C SER A 2 0.66 -47.74 28.79
N LYS A 3 -0.16 -48.41 27.96
CA LYS A 3 -0.78 -47.85 26.74
C LYS A 3 -1.47 -46.50 26.95
N LYS A 4 -1.88 -46.18 28.19
CA LYS A 4 -2.50 -44.89 28.53
C LYS A 4 -1.53 -43.70 28.39
N GLY A 5 -0.25 -43.87 28.73
CA GLY A 5 0.74 -42.78 28.65
C GLY A 5 1.17 -42.42 27.24
N GLU A 6 1.08 -43.36 26.28
CA GLU A 6 1.33 -43.08 24.86
C GLU A 6 0.19 -42.28 24.23
N VAL A 7 -1.06 -42.54 24.64
CA VAL A 7 -2.24 -41.79 24.15
C VAL A 7 -2.22 -40.35 24.64
N GLU A 8 -1.87 -40.11 25.91
CA GLU A 8 -1.72 -38.73 26.44
C GLU A 8 -0.65 -37.94 25.69
N LYS A 9 0.52 -38.55 25.41
CA LYS A 9 1.57 -37.89 24.61
C LYS A 9 1.11 -37.53 23.20
N LEU A 10 0.37 -38.41 22.53
CA LEU A 10 -0.16 -38.14 21.18
C LEU A 10 -1.19 -37.01 21.19
N VAL A 11 -2.00 -36.90 22.25
CA VAL A 11 -2.95 -35.80 22.42
C VAL A 11 -2.22 -34.48 22.64
N ASP A 12 -1.20 -34.46 23.49
CA ASP A 12 -0.39 -33.26 23.73
C ASP A 12 0.35 -32.81 22.46
N ASP A 13 0.94 -33.74 21.71
CA ASP A 13 1.60 -33.44 20.43
C ASP A 13 0.60 -32.89 19.40
N LEU A 14 -0.62 -33.42 19.35
CA LEU A 14 -1.68 -32.90 18.49
C LEU A 14 -2.13 -31.49 18.89
N VAL A 15 -2.21 -31.19 20.18
CA VAL A 15 -2.50 -29.84 20.68
C VAL A 15 -1.36 -28.90 20.31
N PHE A 16 -0.10 -29.32 20.48
CA PHE A 16 1.08 -28.54 20.13
C PHE A 16 1.16 -28.26 18.63
N ILE A 17 0.89 -29.25 17.79
CA ILE A 17 0.82 -29.10 16.32
C ILE A 17 -0.33 -28.17 15.96
N LYS A 18 -1.50 -28.31 16.57
CA LYS A 18 -2.66 -27.45 16.30
C LYS A 18 -2.39 -26.00 16.72
N GLU A 19 -1.71 -25.78 17.84
CA GLU A 19 -1.28 -24.45 18.28
C GLU A 19 -0.18 -23.88 17.39
N ALA A 20 0.80 -24.68 16.98
CA ALA A 20 1.84 -24.27 16.05
C ALA A 20 1.24 -23.88 14.68
N ILE A 21 0.28 -24.66 14.18
CA ILE A 21 -0.46 -24.36 12.95
C ILE A 21 -1.31 -23.09 13.13
N LYS A 22 -2.00 -22.94 14.26
CA LYS A 22 -2.83 -21.76 14.55
C LYS A 22 -2.01 -20.49 14.71
N LYS A 23 -0.81 -20.59 15.29
CA LYS A 23 0.15 -19.49 15.44
C LYS A 23 0.82 -19.11 14.12
N ASN A 24 0.91 -20.05 13.17
CA ASN A 24 1.47 -19.81 11.84
C ASN A 24 0.42 -19.42 10.78
N ASN A 25 -0.87 -19.59 11.08
CA ASN A 25 -1.96 -19.08 10.25
C ASN A 25 -2.28 -17.64 10.67
N SER A 26 -1.71 -16.68 9.94
CA SER A 26 -2.00 -15.26 10.14
C SER A 26 -3.50 -15.01 10.03
N ILE A 27 -4.03 -14.11 10.87
CA ILE A 27 -5.47 -13.76 10.91
C ILE A 27 -5.96 -13.31 9.52
N PHE A 28 -5.04 -12.79 8.70
CA PHE A 28 -5.23 -12.38 7.32
C PHE A 28 -5.65 -13.48 6.34
N LYS A 29 -5.44 -14.76 6.66
CA LYS A 29 -5.99 -15.86 5.85
C LYS A 29 -7.51 -16.01 6.00
N TYR A 30 -8.09 -15.49 7.08
CA TYR A 30 -9.49 -15.72 7.44
C TYR A 30 -10.42 -14.58 7.00
N PHE A 31 -9.88 -13.49 6.44
CA PHE A 31 -10.69 -12.44 5.83
C PHE A 31 -9.97 -11.79 4.64
N SER A 32 -10.70 -11.44 3.60
CA SER A 32 -10.15 -10.75 2.44
C SER A 32 -9.82 -9.29 2.77
N ILE A 33 -8.57 -9.02 3.13
CA ILE A 33 -8.04 -7.67 3.35
C ILE A 33 -8.33 -6.77 2.14
N SER A 34 -8.25 -7.31 0.93
CA SER A 34 -8.60 -6.64 -0.33
C SER A 34 -9.97 -5.97 -0.26
N ARG A 35 -10.96 -6.65 0.32
CA ARG A 35 -12.32 -6.14 0.47
C ARG A 35 -12.39 -5.01 1.49
N ALA A 36 -11.63 -5.11 2.59
CA ALA A 36 -11.53 -4.06 3.60
C ALA A 36 -10.85 -2.79 3.05
N LEU A 37 -9.86 -2.95 2.17
CA LEU A 37 -9.09 -1.86 1.60
C LEU A 37 -9.74 -1.18 0.39
N ARG A 38 -10.76 -1.78 -0.22
CA ARG A 38 -11.41 -1.25 -1.43
C ARG A 38 -11.77 0.24 -1.33
N GLY A 39 -12.47 0.63 -0.28
CA GLY A 39 -12.87 2.04 -0.10
C GLY A 39 -11.66 2.97 0.09
N VAL A 40 -10.61 2.48 0.75
CA VAL A 40 -9.36 3.22 0.97
C VAL A 40 -8.65 3.46 -0.35
N LEU A 41 -8.59 2.44 -1.21
CA LEU A 41 -7.96 2.51 -2.53
C LEU A 41 -8.67 3.54 -3.41
N LEU A 42 -10.00 3.47 -3.52
CA LEU A 42 -10.78 4.43 -4.30
C LEU A 42 -10.56 5.87 -3.80
N TYR A 43 -10.70 6.09 -2.49
CA TYR A 43 -10.54 7.42 -1.91
C TYR A 43 -9.11 7.94 -2.09
N SER A 44 -8.09 7.10 -1.88
CA SER A 44 -6.70 7.48 -2.09
C SER A 44 -6.40 7.84 -3.55
N GLY A 45 -6.92 7.07 -4.51
CA GLY A 45 -6.77 7.35 -5.94
C GLY A 45 -7.40 8.68 -6.33
N LEU A 46 -8.64 8.93 -5.89
CA LEU A 46 -9.32 10.20 -6.13
C LEU A 46 -8.56 11.37 -5.52
N VAL A 47 -8.10 11.25 -4.28
CA VAL A 47 -7.31 12.28 -3.61
C VAL A 47 -6.02 12.59 -4.38
N VAL A 48 -5.27 11.56 -4.78
CA VAL A 48 -4.03 11.72 -5.55
C VAL A 48 -4.30 12.41 -6.89
N ILE A 49 -5.35 12.00 -7.61
CA ILE A 49 -5.73 12.62 -8.89
C ILE A 49 -6.16 14.07 -8.69
N SER A 50 -7.01 14.37 -7.70
CA SER A 50 -7.47 15.73 -7.43
C SER A 50 -6.31 16.68 -7.10
N PHE A 51 -5.37 16.25 -6.22
CA PHE A 51 -4.20 17.07 -5.92
C PHE A 51 -3.25 17.21 -7.10
N SER A 52 -3.09 16.16 -7.89
CA SER A 52 -2.27 16.19 -9.10
C SER A 52 -2.83 17.17 -10.13
N LEU A 53 -4.14 17.15 -10.37
CA LEU A 53 -4.80 18.11 -11.26
C LEU A 53 -4.71 19.55 -10.73
N TRP A 54 -4.88 19.73 -9.42
CA TRP A 54 -4.72 21.03 -8.76
C TRP A 54 -3.28 21.57 -8.92
N LEU A 55 -2.28 20.73 -8.67
CA LEU A 55 -0.88 21.10 -8.86
C LEU A 55 -0.57 21.41 -10.32
N ASN A 56 -1.09 20.61 -11.26
CA ASN A 56 -0.94 20.87 -12.68
C ASN A 56 -1.54 22.24 -13.06
N HIS A 57 -2.74 22.56 -12.56
CA HIS A 57 -3.37 23.86 -12.77
C HIS A 57 -2.50 25.03 -12.24
N LEU A 58 -1.92 24.88 -11.05
CA LEU A 58 -1.01 25.89 -10.49
C LEU A 58 0.26 26.05 -11.32
N ILE A 59 0.85 24.94 -11.78
CA ILE A 59 2.05 24.96 -12.63
C ILE A 59 1.74 25.65 -13.95
N SER A 60 0.60 25.35 -14.59
CA SER A 60 0.20 26.00 -15.84
C SER A 60 -0.11 27.50 -15.68
N LYS A 61 -0.51 27.95 -14.49
CA LYS A 61 -0.83 29.37 -14.25
C LYS A 61 0.38 30.23 -13.86
N TYR A 62 1.37 29.64 -13.19
CA TYR A 62 2.53 30.35 -12.65
C TYR A 62 3.85 29.92 -13.32
N ASP A 63 3.80 29.16 -14.41
CA ASP A 63 4.90 28.48 -15.12
C ASP A 63 5.68 27.43 -14.28
N SER A 64 5.72 27.60 -12.96
CA SER A 64 6.31 26.64 -12.04
C SER A 64 5.60 26.71 -10.68
N PHE A 65 5.61 25.58 -9.95
CA PHE A 65 5.09 25.57 -8.57
C PHE A 65 5.92 26.48 -7.64
N GLN A 66 7.20 26.70 -7.95
CA GLN A 66 8.07 27.57 -7.15
C GLN A 66 7.71 29.06 -7.30
N ALA A 67 7.24 29.48 -8.47
CA ALA A 67 6.80 30.85 -8.72
C ALA A 67 5.42 31.18 -8.12
N ALA A 68 4.66 30.18 -7.67
CA ALA A 68 3.34 30.41 -7.07
C ALA A 68 3.42 31.27 -5.78
N PRO A 69 2.36 32.03 -5.43
CA PRO A 69 2.25 32.74 -4.17
C PRO A 69 2.45 31.81 -2.96
N ILE A 70 3.16 32.29 -1.93
CA ILE A 70 3.49 31.48 -0.75
C ILE A 70 2.25 30.99 0.02
N ILE A 71 1.17 31.77 -0.01
CA ILE A 71 -0.12 31.44 0.60
C ILE A 71 -0.70 30.19 -0.06
N LEU A 72 -0.69 30.12 -1.41
CA LEU A 72 -1.20 28.96 -2.16
C LEU A 72 -0.34 27.71 -1.93
N LYS A 73 0.99 27.86 -1.86
CA LYS A 73 1.90 26.74 -1.53
C LYS A 73 1.57 26.17 -0.15
N ARG A 74 1.52 27.01 0.89
CA ARG A 74 1.21 26.60 2.26
C ARG A 74 -0.17 25.95 2.37
N PHE A 75 -1.17 26.55 1.73
CA PHE A 75 -2.52 25.99 1.68
C PHE A 75 -2.55 24.61 1.03
N THR A 76 -1.85 24.43 -0.09
CA THR A 76 -1.75 23.15 -0.78
C THR A 76 -1.09 22.08 0.10
N TYR A 77 0.04 22.39 0.75
CA TYR A 77 0.69 21.46 1.67
C TYR A 77 -0.20 21.10 2.87
N PHE A 78 -0.89 22.09 3.45
CA PHE A 78 -1.81 21.88 4.55
C PHE A 78 -2.94 20.91 4.17
N LEU A 79 -3.54 21.10 3.00
CA LEU A 79 -4.58 20.19 2.49
C LEU A 79 -4.05 18.77 2.22
N ILE A 80 -2.84 18.64 1.67
CA ILE A 80 -2.21 17.32 1.44
C ILE A 80 -2.02 16.60 2.79
N VAL A 81 -1.49 17.29 3.80
CA VAL A 81 -1.28 16.70 5.14
C VAL A 81 -2.61 16.24 5.75
N ILE A 82 -3.66 17.07 5.68
CA ILE A 82 -5.00 16.69 6.17
C ILE A 82 -5.52 15.46 5.42
N ALA A 83 -5.43 15.45 4.09
CA ALA A 83 -5.91 14.33 3.29
C ALA A 83 -5.17 13.03 3.62
N LEU A 84 -3.85 13.08 3.81
CA LEU A 84 -3.06 11.93 4.25
C LEU A 84 -3.51 11.41 5.62
N VAL A 85 -3.72 12.29 6.59
CA VAL A 85 -4.21 11.92 7.92
C VAL A 85 -5.59 11.25 7.81
N ILE A 86 -6.49 11.79 7.00
CA ILE A 86 -7.83 11.20 6.77
C ILE A 86 -7.70 9.81 6.16
N VAL A 87 -6.87 9.63 5.12
CA VAL A 87 -6.64 8.32 4.47
C VAL A 87 -6.10 7.31 5.48
N VAL A 88 -5.12 7.69 6.31
CA VAL A 88 -4.54 6.81 7.33
C VAL A 88 -5.57 6.40 8.38
N ILE A 89 -6.34 7.36 8.91
CA ILE A 89 -7.41 7.07 9.88
C ILE A 89 -8.46 6.15 9.26
N PHE A 90 -8.87 6.43 8.02
CA PHE A 90 -9.86 5.63 7.30
C PHE A 90 -9.35 4.20 7.05
N LYS A 91 -8.08 4.05 6.66
CA LYS A 91 -7.41 2.75 6.50
C LYS A 91 -7.39 1.96 7.80
N ILE A 92 -6.98 2.57 8.90
CA ILE A 92 -6.93 1.90 10.21
C ILE A 92 -8.33 1.48 10.65
N LYS A 93 -9.32 2.38 10.55
CA LYS A 93 -10.71 2.09 10.94
C LYS A 93 -11.31 0.95 10.10
N THR A 94 -11.08 0.94 8.79
CA THR A 94 -11.59 -0.11 7.89
C THR A 94 -10.94 -1.46 8.17
N MET A 95 -9.62 -1.50 8.40
CA MET A 95 -8.92 -2.72 8.79
C MET A 95 -9.38 -3.27 10.14
N ILE A 96 -9.54 -2.42 11.16
CA ILE A 96 -10.02 -2.85 12.48
C ILE A 96 -11.44 -3.42 12.38
N ARG A 97 -12.35 -2.72 11.69
CA ARG A 97 -13.72 -3.20 11.49
C ARG A 97 -13.76 -4.54 10.75
N ALA A 98 -12.87 -4.75 9.79
CA ALA A 98 -12.78 -6.02 9.09
C ALA A 98 -12.22 -7.13 9.99
N ALA A 99 -11.18 -6.83 10.77
CA ALA A 99 -10.57 -7.78 11.70
C ALA A 99 -11.54 -8.17 12.83
N GLN A 100 -12.33 -7.21 13.34
CA GLN A 100 -13.34 -7.43 14.39
C GLN A 100 -14.46 -8.38 13.97
N LYS A 101 -14.71 -8.54 12.66
CA LYS A 101 -15.67 -9.54 12.15
C LYS A 101 -15.19 -10.98 12.33
N VAL A 102 -13.88 -11.19 12.46
CA VAL A 102 -13.27 -12.52 12.64
C VAL A 102 -12.96 -12.78 14.11
N GLN A 103 -12.48 -11.76 14.84
CA GLN A 103 -12.21 -11.84 16.28
C GLN A 103 -12.63 -10.55 16.98
N SER A 104 -13.53 -10.64 17.96
CA SER A 104 -14.08 -9.49 18.70
C SER A 104 -13.03 -8.70 19.47
N ASP A 105 -11.93 -9.33 19.89
CA ASP A 105 -10.99 -8.79 20.88
C ASP A 105 -9.74 -8.14 20.26
N ILE A 106 -9.86 -7.68 19.01
CA ILE A 106 -8.77 -7.04 18.27
C ILE A 106 -8.69 -5.55 18.62
N THR A 107 -7.54 -5.15 19.16
CA THR A 107 -7.15 -3.76 19.41
C THR A 107 -6.16 -3.27 18.34
N VAL A 108 -6.00 -1.94 18.22
CA VAL A 108 -5.06 -1.31 17.26
C VAL A 108 -3.64 -1.88 17.42
N THR A 109 -3.17 -2.03 18.66
CA THR A 109 -1.82 -2.54 18.95
C THR A 109 -1.64 -3.99 18.51
N LYS A 110 -2.66 -4.84 18.70
CA LYS A 110 -2.65 -6.22 18.19
C LYS A 110 -2.61 -6.24 16.67
N LEU A 111 -3.42 -5.41 16.01
CA LEU A 111 -3.43 -5.29 14.55
C LEU A 111 -2.05 -4.87 14.01
N ILE A 112 -1.42 -3.86 14.60
CA ILE A 112 -0.07 -3.41 14.20
C ILE A 112 0.94 -4.55 14.37
N LYS A 113 0.91 -5.25 15.50
CA LYS A 113 1.82 -6.38 15.75
C LYS A 113 1.63 -7.52 14.74
N GLU A 114 0.40 -7.74 14.29
CA GLU A 114 0.06 -8.75 13.29
C GLU A 114 0.49 -8.33 11.87
N VAL A 115 0.33 -7.05 11.51
CA VAL A 115 0.77 -6.51 10.21
C VAL A 115 2.30 -6.46 10.11
N TYR A 116 2.95 -5.95 11.14
CA TYR A 116 4.40 -5.72 11.18
C TYR A 116 5.13 -6.89 11.83
N THR A 117 4.99 -8.07 11.22
CA THR A 117 5.78 -9.24 11.59
C THR A 117 7.27 -9.01 11.23
N GLY A 118 8.17 -9.79 11.84
CA GLY A 118 9.59 -9.75 11.50
C GLY A 118 9.84 -9.98 9.99
N GLN A 119 9.08 -10.89 9.37
CA GLN A 119 9.15 -11.14 7.93
C GLN A 119 8.70 -9.94 7.11
N THR A 120 7.57 -9.29 7.48
CA THR A 120 7.10 -8.07 6.83
C THR A 120 8.16 -6.97 6.91
N LEU A 121 8.77 -6.77 8.08
CA LEU A 121 9.79 -5.75 8.29
C LEU A 121 11.08 -6.03 7.51
N MET A 122 11.53 -7.29 7.45
CA MET A 122 12.69 -7.69 6.65
C MET A 122 12.51 -7.38 5.17
N VAL A 123 11.28 -7.44 4.65
CA VAL A 123 10.98 -7.04 3.27
C VAL A 123 10.84 -5.51 3.16
N MET A 124 10.06 -4.86 4.04
CA MET A 124 9.75 -3.43 3.90
C MET A 124 10.95 -2.51 4.15
N ILE A 125 11.79 -2.80 5.15
CA ILE A 125 12.88 -1.90 5.57
C ILE A 125 13.90 -1.66 4.44
N PRO A 126 14.46 -2.69 3.77
CA PRO A 126 15.39 -2.48 2.68
C PRO A 126 14.82 -1.63 1.54
N PHE A 127 13.56 -1.86 1.16
CA PHE A 127 12.90 -1.06 0.13
C PHE A 127 12.71 0.40 0.56
N ILE A 128 12.29 0.66 1.79
CA ILE A 128 12.12 2.03 2.31
C ILE A 128 13.47 2.77 2.31
N ILE A 129 14.54 2.11 2.79
CA ILE A 129 15.90 2.67 2.77
C ILE A 129 16.34 2.95 1.33
N THR A 130 16.12 1.99 0.41
CA THR A 130 16.50 2.13 -1.00
C THR A 130 15.76 3.31 -1.64
N ILE A 131 14.45 3.42 -1.45
CA ILE A 131 13.64 4.54 -1.95
C ILE A 131 14.19 5.87 -1.42
N ALA A 132 14.45 5.97 -0.11
CA ALA A 132 14.98 7.19 0.49
C ALA A 132 16.35 7.58 -0.08
N LEU A 133 17.27 6.60 -0.22
CA LEU A 133 18.59 6.83 -0.79
C LEU A 133 18.51 7.27 -2.26
N PHE A 134 17.64 6.65 -3.07
CA PHE A 134 17.44 7.03 -4.47
C PHE A 134 16.88 8.45 -4.60
N ILE A 135 15.92 8.85 -3.77
CA ILE A 135 15.39 10.22 -3.77
C ILE A 135 16.50 11.22 -3.49
N VAL A 136 17.33 11.00 -2.45
CA VAL A 136 18.43 11.89 -2.10
C VAL A 136 19.48 11.93 -3.22
N PHE A 137 19.84 10.77 -3.77
CA PHE A 137 20.82 10.65 -4.84
C PHE A 137 20.39 11.40 -6.12
N LEU A 138 19.17 11.18 -6.59
CA LEU A 138 18.64 11.83 -7.80
C LEU A 138 18.52 13.35 -7.63
N GLN A 139 18.12 13.79 -6.43
CA GLN A 139 18.05 15.21 -6.11
C GLN A 139 19.44 15.87 -6.16
N GLN A 140 20.49 15.20 -5.67
CA GLN A 140 21.86 15.72 -5.72
C GLN A 140 22.42 15.78 -7.14
N GLN A 141 22.01 14.87 -8.02
CA GLN A 141 22.43 14.83 -9.43
C GLN A 141 21.62 15.75 -10.35
N ALA A 142 20.72 16.59 -9.80
CA ALA A 142 19.77 17.41 -10.56
C ALA A 142 18.86 16.60 -11.52
N LEU A 143 18.64 15.33 -11.22
CA LEU A 143 17.75 14.41 -11.96
C LEU A 143 16.37 14.31 -11.28
N GLY A 144 15.84 15.45 -10.82
CA GLY A 144 14.60 15.52 -10.04
C GLY A 144 13.39 14.93 -10.76
N ASP A 145 13.34 15.05 -12.08
CA ASP A 145 12.23 14.54 -12.91
C ASP A 145 12.14 13.01 -12.89
N TYR A 146 13.26 12.32 -12.64
CA TYR A 146 13.32 10.86 -12.57
C TYR A 146 12.88 10.28 -11.23
N ILE A 147 12.71 11.12 -10.20
CA ILE A 147 12.33 10.68 -8.86
C ILE A 147 11.01 9.93 -8.91
N LEU A 148 9.99 10.51 -9.55
CA LEU A 148 8.65 9.96 -9.53
C LEU A 148 8.54 8.59 -10.25
N PRO A 149 9.05 8.41 -11.48
CA PRO A 149 9.08 7.10 -12.13
C PRO A 149 9.84 6.04 -11.34
N ILE A 150 11.02 6.40 -10.80
CA ILE A 150 11.85 5.45 -10.04
C ILE A 150 11.14 5.05 -8.74
N VAL A 151 10.53 6.00 -8.04
CA VAL A 151 9.72 5.71 -6.86
C VAL A 151 8.51 4.83 -7.22
N ALA A 152 7.84 5.06 -8.36
CA ALA A 152 6.76 4.20 -8.82
C ALA A 152 7.24 2.75 -9.02
N ILE A 153 8.37 2.55 -9.71
CA ILE A 153 8.96 1.22 -9.93
C ILE A 153 9.31 0.56 -8.60
N LEU A 154 10.02 1.25 -7.70
CA LEU A 154 10.45 0.69 -6.41
C LEU A 154 9.26 0.38 -5.49
N VAL A 155 8.24 1.24 -5.47
CA VAL A 155 7.00 0.97 -4.72
C VAL A 155 6.22 -0.19 -5.34
N GLY A 156 6.22 -0.33 -6.67
CA GLY A 156 5.63 -1.48 -7.35
C GLY A 156 6.34 -2.79 -7.00
N LEU A 157 7.68 -2.80 -6.99
CA LEU A 157 8.48 -3.95 -6.57
C LEU A 157 8.27 -4.30 -5.08
N LEU A 158 8.23 -3.30 -4.21
CA LEU A 158 7.87 -3.47 -2.81
C LEU A 158 6.47 -4.10 -2.69
N THR A 159 5.51 -3.60 -3.46
CA THR A 159 4.13 -4.08 -3.45
C THR A 159 4.04 -5.56 -3.86
N ASN A 160 4.72 -5.94 -4.94
CA ASN A 160 4.82 -7.33 -5.38
C ASN A 160 5.53 -8.23 -4.35
N SER A 161 6.57 -7.72 -3.70
CA SER A 161 7.28 -8.47 -2.64
C SER A 161 6.37 -8.71 -1.42
N VAL A 162 5.55 -7.72 -1.06
CA VAL A 162 4.58 -7.78 0.04
C VAL A 162 3.47 -8.82 -0.22
N VAL A 163 3.15 -9.13 -1.48
CA VAL A 163 2.20 -10.20 -1.83
C VAL A 163 2.63 -11.55 -1.25
N SER A 164 3.93 -11.86 -1.29
CA SER A 164 4.45 -13.13 -0.75
C SER A 164 4.23 -13.28 0.76
N VAL A 165 4.13 -12.16 1.47
CA VAL A 165 3.93 -12.13 2.92
C VAL A 165 2.44 -12.19 3.26
N PHE A 166 1.62 -11.33 2.64
CA PHE A 166 0.19 -11.24 2.97
C PHE A 166 -0.71 -12.17 2.16
N HIS A 167 -0.19 -12.84 1.13
CA HIS A 167 -0.93 -13.73 0.24
C HIS A 167 -2.13 -13.08 -0.47
N ILE A 168 -2.05 -11.77 -0.72
CA ILE A 168 -3.11 -10.99 -1.36
C ILE A 168 -2.78 -10.82 -2.85
N LYS A 169 -3.41 -11.63 -3.70
CA LYS A 169 -3.11 -11.65 -5.14
C LYS A 169 -3.44 -10.31 -5.81
N GLU A 170 -4.43 -9.56 -5.32
CA GLU A 170 -4.81 -8.28 -5.93
C GLU A 170 -3.74 -7.18 -5.81
N LEU A 171 -2.80 -7.29 -4.87
CA LEU A 171 -1.67 -6.34 -4.83
C LEU A 171 -0.73 -6.50 -6.02
N ILE A 172 -0.67 -7.69 -6.65
CA ILE A 172 0.16 -7.91 -7.86
C ILE A 172 -0.26 -6.94 -8.96
N ILE A 173 -1.56 -6.75 -9.17
CA ILE A 173 -2.10 -5.87 -10.22
C ILE A 173 -1.66 -4.42 -9.98
N MET A 174 -1.67 -3.97 -8.73
CA MET A 174 -1.19 -2.62 -8.38
C MET A 174 0.32 -2.50 -8.57
N GLY A 175 1.09 -3.50 -8.12
CA GLY A 175 2.54 -3.48 -8.25
C GLY A 175 2.98 -3.49 -9.71
N ASP A 176 2.39 -4.36 -10.53
CA ASP A 176 2.64 -4.44 -11.97
C ASP A 176 2.23 -3.15 -12.69
N TRP A 177 1.08 -2.55 -12.32
CA TRP A 177 0.67 -1.25 -12.86
C TRP A 177 1.72 -0.18 -12.57
N LEU A 178 2.20 -0.07 -11.32
CA LEU A 178 3.21 0.92 -10.94
C LEU A 178 4.56 0.68 -11.65
N ILE A 179 4.95 -0.58 -11.84
CA ILE A 179 6.17 -0.93 -12.58
C ILE A 179 6.04 -0.54 -14.05
N ILE A 180 4.95 -0.96 -14.71
CA ILE A 180 4.71 -0.69 -16.13
C ILE A 180 4.61 0.82 -16.37
N THR A 181 3.78 1.52 -15.59
CA THR A 181 3.61 2.97 -15.74
C THR A 181 4.86 3.74 -15.34
N GLY A 182 5.63 3.26 -14.36
CA GLY A 182 6.95 3.81 -14.01
C GLY A 182 7.95 3.70 -15.15
N PHE A 183 8.06 2.53 -15.79
CA PHE A 183 8.92 2.37 -16.97
C PHE A 183 8.44 3.20 -18.17
N ILE A 184 7.14 3.21 -18.46
CA ILE A 184 6.59 4.06 -19.53
C ILE A 184 6.96 5.51 -19.27
N THR A 185 6.74 6.00 -18.05
CA THR A 185 6.97 7.41 -17.73
C THR A 185 8.44 7.81 -17.82
N LEU A 186 9.40 6.90 -17.59
CA LEU A 186 10.82 7.15 -17.85
C LEU A 186 11.12 7.53 -19.31
N PHE A 187 10.42 6.94 -20.28
CA PHE A 187 10.63 7.24 -21.71
C PHE A 187 9.87 8.49 -22.18
N PHE A 188 8.82 8.89 -21.48
CA PHE A 188 7.93 10.01 -21.85
C PHE A 188 8.06 11.23 -20.92
N LEU A 189 9.16 11.36 -20.18
CA LEU A 189 9.37 12.44 -19.21
C LEU A 189 9.26 13.85 -19.82
N SER A 190 9.70 14.02 -21.07
CA SER A 190 9.69 15.32 -21.74
C SER A 190 8.29 15.79 -22.16
N SER A 191 7.30 14.88 -22.22
CA SER A 191 5.98 15.17 -22.79
C SER A 191 4.92 15.45 -21.75
N PHE A 192 5.11 15.02 -20.50
CA PHE A 192 4.11 15.12 -19.44
C PHE A 192 4.64 15.89 -18.24
N SER A 193 3.78 16.70 -17.63
CA SER A 193 4.10 17.31 -16.34
C SER A 193 4.21 16.23 -15.26
N THR A 194 5.11 16.43 -14.30
CA THR A 194 5.31 15.52 -13.16
C THR A 194 4.02 15.27 -12.39
N ALA A 195 3.14 16.27 -12.31
CA ALA A 195 1.83 16.15 -11.67
C ALA A 195 0.90 15.18 -12.43
N LEU A 196 0.87 15.24 -13.76
CA LEU A 196 0.09 14.29 -14.56
C LEU A 196 0.64 12.86 -14.45
N ILE A 197 1.98 12.72 -14.41
CA ILE A 197 2.63 11.43 -14.18
C ILE A 197 2.18 10.85 -12.82
N LEU A 198 2.08 11.67 -11.77
CA LEU A 198 1.64 11.24 -10.43
C LEU A 198 0.18 10.76 -10.45
N ALA A 199 -0.70 11.50 -11.14
CA ALA A 199 -2.09 11.10 -11.32
C ALA A 199 -2.21 9.76 -12.07
N PHE A 200 -1.42 9.59 -13.12
CA PHE A 200 -1.49 8.41 -13.98
C PHE A 200 -0.88 7.16 -13.31
N THR A 201 0.25 7.30 -12.63
CA THR A 201 0.94 6.19 -11.98
C THR A 201 0.23 5.77 -10.71
N PHE A 202 0.27 6.63 -9.68
CA PHE A 202 -0.28 6.33 -8.36
C PHE A 202 -1.80 6.50 -8.28
N GLY A 203 -2.33 7.58 -8.88
CA GLY A 203 -3.76 7.86 -8.84
C GLY A 203 -4.59 6.78 -9.53
N LEU A 204 -4.33 6.54 -10.82
CA LEU A 204 -5.01 5.47 -11.55
C LEU A 204 -4.62 4.08 -11.03
N GLY A 205 -3.39 3.87 -10.55
CA GLY A 205 -3.00 2.58 -9.95
C GLY A 205 -3.91 2.18 -8.78
N CYS A 206 -4.24 3.13 -7.91
CA CYS A 206 -5.21 2.90 -6.83
C CYS A 206 -6.63 2.59 -7.35
N ILE A 207 -7.06 3.24 -8.43
CA ILE A 207 -8.39 3.02 -9.04
C ILE A 207 -8.45 1.66 -9.75
N VAL A 208 -7.40 1.29 -10.49
CA VAL A 208 -7.27 -0.03 -11.14
C VAL A 208 -7.33 -1.12 -10.08
N MET A 209 -6.62 -0.95 -8.97
CA MET A 209 -6.70 -1.89 -7.85
C MET A 209 -8.11 -1.94 -7.24
N TYR A 210 -8.80 -0.80 -7.10
CA TYR A 210 -10.20 -0.80 -6.67
C TYR A 210 -11.08 -1.68 -7.57
N PHE A 211 -10.98 -1.52 -8.90
CA PHE A 211 -11.74 -2.35 -9.84
C PHE A 211 -11.34 -3.82 -9.80
N ALA A 212 -10.04 -4.12 -9.70
CA ALA A 212 -9.55 -5.49 -9.56
C ALA A 212 -10.11 -6.18 -8.31
N THR A 213 -10.08 -5.49 -7.16
CA THR A 213 -10.67 -6.03 -5.92
C THR A 213 -12.18 -6.15 -6.00
N PHE A 214 -12.86 -5.28 -6.76
CA PHE A 214 -14.31 -5.36 -6.99
C PHE A 214 -14.67 -6.62 -7.79
N LEU A 215 -13.98 -6.86 -8.90
CA LEU A 215 -14.19 -8.03 -9.75
C LEU A 215 -13.88 -9.33 -9.02
N SER A 216 -12.74 -9.41 -8.31
CA SER A 216 -12.35 -10.58 -7.51
C SER A 216 -13.44 -10.97 -6.49
N SER A 217 -14.01 -9.98 -5.78
CA SER A 217 -15.06 -10.27 -4.79
C SER A 217 -16.40 -10.72 -5.37
N SER A 218 -16.67 -10.40 -6.64
CA SER A 218 -17.91 -10.81 -7.30
C SER A 218 -17.89 -12.30 -7.63
N GLN A 219 -16.70 -12.85 -7.88
CA GLN A 219 -16.50 -14.27 -8.19
C GLN A 219 -16.54 -15.17 -6.94
N GLU A 220 -16.26 -14.62 -5.74
CA GLU A 220 -16.36 -15.36 -4.47
C GLU A 220 -17.80 -15.44 -3.91
N GLY A 221 -18.73 -14.71 -4.52
CA GLY A 221 -20.14 -14.63 -4.08
C GLY A 221 -21.10 -15.57 -4.82
N GLU A 222 -20.59 -16.34 -5.79
CA GLU A 222 -21.28 -17.43 -6.49
C GLU A 222 -20.75 -18.79 -6.01
#